data_AF-F2UQ48-F1
#
_entry.id   AF-F2UQ48-F1
#
_cell.length_a   1.000
_cell.length_b   1.000
_cell.length_c   1.000
_cell.angle_alpha   90.00
_cell.angle_beta   90.00
_cell.angle_gamma   90.00
#
_symmetry.space_group_name_H-M   'P 1'
#
loop_
_entity.id
_entity.type
_entity.pdbx_description
1 polymer ?
#
loop_
_entity_poly.entity_id
_entity_poly.type
_entity_poly.pdbx_seq_one_letter_code
_entity_poly.pdbx_strand_id
1 'polypeptide(L)'
;MSCHNHISCWNKKEPFPTAKHTMMTTRIAAMKKASCSCSYPVLVVLVVVIISPCSTAFTNPAVPSEPSNLRQWCDVTERFESRPSPKLLRHIHWLHVPKAGTSFGTTIMHYACENLDDDLYPHKQGQGFEYMRYFFQRYYKPKYCSGRVHLEHVYGHAPLNEEAIRKGGVVAMLRDPRMRHYSGWRIHGVMGTPLHPSNLTEYVQMYRGCQMKMILGEHCELKPGRGKRYWRPSSHDEAKRAASLLQDEAVFAFVGLTDHWKASVCLFHAMFGGNITKHEMDNVRPGVSALLNGNSHPALEKISMQEDPFDAFVYTIARQVFVRRLLEFGIAVPEELQSEG
;
A
#
# COMPACT_ATOMS: atom_id res chain seq x y z
N MET A 1 -0.18 24.81 -42.52
CA MET A 1 -1.15 23.69 -42.55
C MET A 1 -1.73 23.54 -41.15
N SER A 2 -2.97 23.98 -41.02
CA SER A 2 -3.72 24.08 -39.76
C SER A 2 -4.46 22.75 -39.52
N CYS A 3 -4.25 22.12 -38.37
CA CYS A 3 -5.09 21.00 -37.93
C CYS A 3 -5.99 21.50 -36.80
N HIS A 4 -7.28 21.55 -37.11
CA HIS A 4 -8.34 21.98 -36.22
C HIS A 4 -8.65 20.96 -35.12
N ASN A 5 -8.99 21.52 -33.95
CA ASN A 5 -9.56 20.85 -32.79
C ASN A 5 -10.91 20.18 -33.14
N HIS A 6 -11.05 18.91 -32.78
CA HIS A 6 -12.36 18.28 -32.60
C HIS A 6 -12.50 17.80 -31.15
N ILE A 7 -13.19 18.61 -30.35
CA ILE A 7 -13.76 18.23 -29.06
C ILE A 7 -15.27 18.29 -29.24
N SER A 8 -15.92 17.14 -29.39
CA SER A 8 -17.36 17.00 -29.17
C SER A 8 -17.73 15.52 -29.14
N CYS A 9 -18.18 15.03 -27.98
CA CYS A 9 -19.28 14.06 -27.80
C CYS A 9 -19.20 13.47 -26.39
N TRP A 10 -19.71 14.21 -25.41
CA TRP A 10 -20.25 13.63 -24.18
C TRP A 10 -21.73 13.98 -24.17
N ASN A 11 -22.59 12.98 -24.39
CA ASN A 11 -24.02 13.16 -24.20
C ASN A 11 -24.67 11.88 -23.65
N LYS A 12 -25.54 12.12 -22.67
CA LYS A 12 -26.59 11.24 -22.11
C LYS A 12 -26.13 10.11 -21.18
N LYS A 13 -26.11 10.41 -19.88
CA LYS A 13 -26.37 9.42 -18.82
C LYS A 13 -27.88 9.32 -18.62
N GLU A 14 -28.42 8.13 -18.77
CA GLU A 14 -29.78 7.78 -18.32
C GLU A 14 -29.83 7.72 -16.79
N PRO A 15 -30.97 8.05 -16.16
CA PRO A 15 -31.14 7.96 -14.72
C PRO A 15 -31.35 6.50 -14.29
N PHE A 16 -30.52 6.03 -13.35
CA PHE A 16 -30.73 4.76 -12.65
C PHE A 16 -31.98 4.81 -11.75
N PRO A 17 -32.75 3.72 -11.62
CA PRO A 17 -33.93 3.66 -10.76
C PRO A 17 -33.52 3.69 -9.28
N THR A 18 -34.23 4.52 -8.51
CA THR A 18 -34.11 4.64 -7.06
C THR A 18 -34.75 3.43 -6.38
N ALA A 19 -33.92 2.59 -5.76
CA ALA A 19 -34.39 1.55 -4.85
C ALA A 19 -34.93 2.21 -3.56
N LYS A 20 -36.24 2.06 -3.32
CA LYS A 20 -36.88 2.43 -2.04
C LYS A 20 -36.45 1.42 -0.97
N HIS A 21 -35.65 1.86 0.00
CA HIS A 21 -35.43 1.10 1.23
C HIS A 21 -36.62 1.30 2.18
N THR A 22 -37.42 0.25 2.37
CA THR A 22 -38.44 0.16 3.40
C THR A 22 -37.75 -0.06 4.75
N MET A 23 -37.90 0.90 5.68
CA MET A 23 -37.45 0.74 7.07
C MET A 23 -38.30 -0.32 7.78
N MET A 24 -37.70 -1.44 8.17
CA MET A 24 -38.26 -2.33 9.19
C MET A 24 -37.89 -1.80 10.58
N THR A 25 -38.89 -1.31 11.30
CA THR A 25 -38.79 -0.99 12.73
C THR A 25 -38.90 -2.28 13.54
N THR A 26 -37.81 -2.74 14.14
CA THR A 26 -37.81 -3.85 15.09
C THR A 26 -38.20 -3.33 16.48
N ARG A 27 -39.39 -3.72 16.96
CA ARG A 27 -39.82 -3.50 18.35
C ARG A 27 -39.06 -4.48 19.25
N ILE A 28 -38.30 -3.95 20.21
CA ILE A 28 -37.71 -4.72 21.31
C ILE A 28 -38.81 -4.95 22.34
N ALA A 29 -39.29 -6.19 22.45
CA ALA A 29 -40.16 -6.63 23.53
C ALA A 29 -39.30 -7.14 24.70
N ALA A 30 -39.55 -6.60 25.89
CA ALA A 30 -38.94 -7.04 27.14
C ALA A 30 -39.43 -8.45 27.50
N MET A 31 -38.51 -9.44 27.51
CA MET A 31 -38.79 -10.78 28.04
C MET A 31 -38.44 -10.84 29.53
N LYS A 32 -39.47 -11.08 30.36
CA LYS A 32 -39.36 -11.42 31.77
C LYS A 32 -38.64 -12.77 31.92
N LYS A 33 -37.67 -12.84 32.84
CA LYS A 33 -37.03 -14.09 33.28
C LYS A 33 -38.06 -14.97 34.00
N ALA A 34 -38.35 -16.14 33.43
CA ALA A 34 -38.98 -17.24 34.14
C ALA A 34 -37.90 -18.29 34.42
N SER A 35 -37.66 -18.58 35.69
CA SER A 35 -36.77 -19.63 36.17
C SER A 35 -37.50 -20.98 36.14
N CYS A 36 -37.17 -21.84 35.19
CA CYS A 36 -37.55 -23.25 35.18
C CYS A 36 -36.34 -24.10 35.57
N SER A 37 -36.41 -24.75 36.72
CA SER A 37 -35.50 -25.80 37.16
C SER A 37 -35.94 -27.13 36.54
N CYS A 38 -35.29 -27.53 35.45
CA CYS A 38 -35.39 -28.89 34.90
C CYS A 38 -34.08 -29.64 35.20
N SER A 39 -34.15 -30.60 36.12
CA SER A 39 -33.10 -31.57 36.39
C SER A 39 -33.08 -32.59 35.26
N TYR A 40 -32.12 -32.47 34.33
CA TYR A 40 -31.82 -33.52 33.37
C TYR A 40 -30.68 -34.41 33.90
N PRO A 41 -30.74 -35.73 33.72
CA PRO A 41 -29.63 -36.60 34.04
C PRO A 41 -28.45 -36.27 33.11
N VAL A 42 -27.31 -35.91 33.69
CA VAL A 42 -26.06 -35.69 32.97
C VAL A 42 -25.56 -37.05 32.49
N LEU A 43 -25.79 -37.35 31.21
CA LEU A 43 -25.20 -38.49 30.54
C LEU A 43 -23.72 -38.16 30.26
N VAL A 44 -22.82 -38.68 31.08
CA VAL A 44 -21.38 -38.57 30.85
C VAL A 44 -21.00 -39.53 29.72
N VAL A 45 -20.99 -39.04 28.49
CA VAL A 45 -20.47 -39.79 27.34
C VAL A 45 -18.95 -39.72 27.40
N LEU A 46 -18.33 -40.85 27.76
CA LEU A 46 -16.88 -41.01 27.75
C LEU A 46 -16.44 -41.17 26.29
N VAL A 47 -16.11 -40.05 25.64
CA VAL A 47 -15.56 -40.05 24.28
C VAL A 47 -14.11 -40.53 24.38
N VAL A 48 -13.91 -41.82 24.13
CA VAL A 48 -12.57 -42.40 23.94
C VAL A 48 -12.05 -41.91 22.59
N VAL A 49 -11.28 -40.82 22.62
CA VAL A 49 -10.55 -40.34 21.45
C VAL A 49 -9.37 -41.29 21.22
N ILE A 50 -9.52 -42.21 20.27
CA ILE A 50 -8.42 -43.05 19.80
C ILE A 50 -7.50 -42.15 18.97
N ILE A 51 -6.45 -41.63 19.61
CA ILE A 51 -5.40 -40.86 18.94
C ILE A 51 -4.52 -41.86 18.18
N SER A 52 -4.90 -42.17 16.94
CA SER A 52 -4.03 -42.92 16.04
C SER A 52 -2.88 -42.01 15.59
N PRO A 53 -1.60 -42.38 15.79
CA PRO A 53 -0.46 -41.59 15.33
C PRO A 53 -0.38 -41.70 13.81
N CYS A 54 -1.16 -40.87 13.11
CA CYS A 54 -1.02 -40.68 11.68
C CYS A 54 0.21 -39.78 11.47
N SER A 55 1.39 -40.39 11.40
CA SER A 55 2.63 -39.77 10.96
C SER A 55 2.55 -39.46 9.46
N THR A 56 1.62 -38.59 9.06
CA THR A 56 1.75 -37.90 7.79
C THR A 56 2.87 -36.89 7.99
N ALA A 57 4.07 -37.24 7.51
CA ALA A 57 5.15 -36.30 7.36
C ALA A 57 4.69 -35.23 6.35
N PHE A 58 3.97 -34.22 6.83
CA PHE A 58 3.79 -32.97 6.11
C PHE A 58 5.18 -32.37 5.99
N THR A 59 5.87 -32.68 4.90
CA THR A 59 7.03 -31.91 4.48
C THR A 59 6.52 -30.50 4.28
N ASN A 60 6.80 -29.60 5.22
CA ASN A 60 6.53 -28.19 5.05
C ASN A 60 7.13 -27.80 3.69
N PRO A 61 6.34 -27.27 2.75
CA PRO A 61 6.87 -26.90 1.44
C PRO A 61 8.04 -25.96 1.69
N ALA A 62 9.20 -26.32 1.13
CA ALA A 62 10.44 -25.60 1.34
C ALA A 62 10.17 -24.10 1.23
N VAL A 63 10.69 -23.35 2.20
CA VAL A 63 10.74 -21.89 2.15
C VAL A 63 11.40 -21.54 0.81
N PRO A 64 10.89 -20.54 0.05
CA PRO A 64 11.50 -20.15 -1.20
C PRO A 64 13.01 -19.98 -0.99
N SER A 65 13.80 -20.64 -1.82
CA SER A 65 15.23 -20.39 -1.91
C SER A 65 15.48 -18.89 -2.06
N GLU A 66 16.64 -18.41 -1.64
CA GLU A 66 17.06 -17.03 -1.91
C GLU A 66 16.72 -16.63 -3.35
N PRO A 67 16.32 -15.37 -3.62
CA PRO A 67 16.07 -14.95 -4.99
C PRO A 67 17.31 -15.27 -5.82
N SER A 68 17.15 -16.11 -6.85
CA SER A 68 18.30 -16.57 -7.61
C SER A 68 18.99 -15.42 -8.35
N ASN A 69 18.28 -14.32 -8.55
CA ASN A 69 18.72 -13.17 -9.33
C ASN A 69 18.84 -11.86 -8.53
N LEU A 70 18.86 -11.88 -7.19
CA LEU A 70 18.98 -10.62 -6.42
C LEU A 70 20.26 -9.84 -6.79
N ARG A 71 21.39 -10.55 -6.90
CA ARG A 71 22.69 -9.98 -7.31
C ARG A 71 22.71 -9.44 -8.74
N GLN A 72 21.83 -9.93 -9.62
CA GLN A 72 21.74 -9.44 -10.99
C GLN A 72 21.16 -8.03 -11.04
N TRP A 73 20.20 -7.75 -10.16
CA TRP A 73 19.43 -6.51 -10.21
C TRP A 73 19.81 -5.49 -9.14
N CYS A 74 20.43 -5.93 -8.05
CA CYS A 74 20.61 -5.13 -6.85
C CYS A 74 22.07 -4.90 -6.52
N ASP A 75 22.35 -3.69 -6.07
CA ASP A 75 23.64 -3.32 -5.52
C ASP A 75 23.69 -3.89 -4.09
N VAL A 76 24.43 -4.97 -3.91
CA VAL A 76 24.56 -5.68 -2.62
C VAL A 76 25.92 -5.39 -1.99
N THR A 77 25.96 -5.42 -0.67
CA THR A 77 27.18 -5.17 0.12
C THR A 77 27.85 -6.50 0.53
N GLU A 78 29.03 -6.41 1.12
CA GLU A 78 29.71 -7.58 1.72
C GLU A 78 28.88 -8.27 2.82
N ARG A 79 28.01 -7.51 3.51
CA ARG A 79 27.11 -8.05 4.55
C ARG A 79 26.01 -8.94 4.00
N PHE A 80 25.80 -8.94 2.68
CA PHE A 80 24.75 -9.70 2.02
C PHE A 80 24.84 -11.20 2.35
N GLU A 81 26.04 -11.78 2.44
CA GLU A 81 26.23 -13.20 2.78
C GLU A 81 25.83 -13.52 4.23
N SER A 82 25.86 -12.52 5.11
CA SER A 82 25.49 -12.66 6.53
C SER A 82 24.06 -12.20 6.84
N ARG A 83 23.27 -11.85 5.82
CA ARG A 83 21.93 -11.29 6.02
C ARG A 83 20.96 -12.33 6.60
N PRO A 84 19.88 -11.89 7.26
CA PRO A 84 18.79 -12.81 7.62
C PRO A 84 18.22 -13.48 6.37
N SER A 85 17.96 -14.78 6.44
CA SER A 85 17.31 -15.50 5.33
C SER A 85 15.92 -14.91 5.05
N PRO A 86 15.49 -14.84 3.77
CA PRO A 86 14.19 -14.28 3.44
C PRO A 86 13.04 -15.04 4.12
N LYS A 87 12.04 -14.32 4.62
CA LYS A 87 10.86 -14.90 5.28
C LYS A 87 9.64 -14.73 4.40
N LEU A 88 8.98 -15.82 4.02
CA LEU A 88 7.75 -15.75 3.22
C LEU A 88 6.68 -14.91 3.93
N LEU A 89 6.29 -13.79 3.30
CA LEU A 89 5.22 -12.91 3.75
C LEU A 89 3.88 -13.44 3.27
N ARG A 90 3.25 -14.28 4.10
CA ARG A 90 2.01 -15.01 3.75
C ARG A 90 0.78 -14.11 3.62
N HIS A 91 0.77 -12.96 4.29
CA HIS A 91 -0.35 -12.03 4.29
C HIS A 91 0.18 -10.64 3.98
N ILE A 92 -0.34 -10.02 2.94
CA ILE A 92 0.01 -8.66 2.53
C ILE A 92 -1.24 -7.80 2.57
N HIS A 93 -1.19 -6.76 3.39
CA HIS A 93 -2.12 -5.63 3.30
C HIS A 93 -1.38 -4.45 2.64
N TRP A 94 -1.74 -4.12 1.39
CA TRP A 94 -1.04 -3.05 0.67
C TRP A 94 -1.64 -1.67 0.99
N LEU A 95 -0.96 -0.89 1.82
CA LEU A 95 -1.33 0.51 2.07
C LEU A 95 -0.86 1.39 0.90
N HIS A 96 -1.74 1.55 -0.10
CA HIS A 96 -1.44 2.33 -1.29
C HIS A 96 -1.76 3.83 -1.12
N VAL A 97 -0.77 4.56 -0.59
CA VAL A 97 -0.82 6.01 -0.48
C VAL A 97 -0.87 6.69 -1.87
N PRO A 98 -1.76 7.69 -2.08
CA PRO A 98 -1.83 8.44 -3.32
C PRO A 98 -0.49 9.04 -3.75
N LYS A 99 -0.10 8.76 -5.00
CA LYS A 99 1.13 9.27 -5.66
C LYS A 99 2.44 8.80 -5.02
N ALA A 100 2.39 7.72 -4.24
CA ALA A 100 3.56 7.08 -3.63
C ALA A 100 3.68 5.63 -4.16
N GLY A 101 4.02 5.49 -5.44
CA GLY A 101 4.45 4.20 -5.97
C GLY A 101 3.35 3.19 -6.33
N THR A 102 2.25 3.61 -6.96
CA THR A 102 1.19 2.70 -7.45
C THR A 102 1.73 1.50 -8.25
N SER A 103 2.80 1.69 -9.01
CA SER A 103 3.41 0.64 -9.83
C SER A 103 4.06 -0.48 -9.02
N PHE A 104 4.27 -0.29 -7.71
CA PHE A 104 4.88 -1.27 -6.81
C PHE A 104 3.94 -2.46 -6.57
N GLY A 105 2.64 -2.29 -6.86
CA GLY A 105 1.74 -3.43 -6.94
C GLY A 105 2.16 -4.46 -8.00
N THR A 106 2.99 -4.10 -8.99
CA THR A 106 3.62 -5.07 -9.92
C THR A 106 4.55 -6.01 -9.16
N THR A 107 5.40 -5.46 -8.28
CA THR A 107 6.28 -6.25 -7.38
C THR A 107 5.49 -7.14 -6.45
N ILE A 108 4.45 -6.60 -5.80
CA ILE A 108 3.57 -7.40 -4.92
C ILE A 108 2.90 -8.54 -5.69
N MET A 109 2.51 -8.31 -6.95
CA MET A 109 1.85 -9.32 -7.76
C MET A 109 2.80 -10.44 -8.20
N HIS A 110 3.98 -10.10 -8.74
CA HIS A 110 5.00 -11.08 -9.13
C HIS A 110 5.48 -11.90 -7.92
N TYR A 111 5.60 -11.24 -6.77
CA TYR A 111 5.86 -11.92 -5.50
C TYR A 111 4.78 -12.94 -5.12
N ALA A 112 3.50 -12.55 -5.20
CA ALA A 112 2.39 -13.41 -4.77
C ALA A 112 2.02 -14.49 -5.79
N CYS A 113 2.41 -14.32 -7.06
CA CYS A 113 2.00 -15.15 -8.19
C CYS A 113 3.21 -15.68 -8.94
N GLU A 114 3.86 -16.70 -8.37
CA GLU A 114 5.09 -17.33 -8.88
C GLU A 114 4.99 -17.88 -10.31
N ASN A 115 3.78 -18.10 -10.85
CA ASN A 115 3.55 -18.59 -12.22
C ASN A 115 3.08 -17.48 -13.16
N LEU A 116 3.20 -16.21 -12.75
CA LEU A 116 2.96 -15.08 -13.65
C LEU A 116 4.11 -14.98 -14.64
N ASP A 117 3.79 -14.67 -15.90
CA ASP A 117 4.80 -14.47 -16.94
C ASP A 117 5.65 -13.24 -16.60
N ASP A 118 6.97 -13.36 -16.63
CA ASP A 118 7.92 -12.29 -16.27
C ASP A 118 7.74 -11.01 -17.12
N ASP A 119 7.27 -11.15 -18.35
CA ASP A 119 6.99 -10.01 -19.26
C ASP A 119 5.61 -9.39 -19.02
N LEU A 120 4.83 -9.92 -18.08
CA LEU A 120 3.51 -9.43 -17.77
C LEU A 120 3.57 -8.29 -16.76
N TYR A 121 3.14 -7.11 -17.21
CA TYR A 121 3.02 -5.95 -16.36
C TYR A 121 1.77 -5.11 -16.71
N PRO A 122 1.33 -4.25 -15.77
CA PRO A 122 0.29 -3.27 -16.00
C PRO A 122 0.64 -2.31 -17.15
N HIS A 123 0.24 -2.63 -18.38
CA HIS A 123 0.46 -1.78 -19.54
C HIS A 123 -0.64 -0.71 -19.66
N LYS A 124 -0.27 0.47 -20.18
CA LYS A 124 -1.16 1.63 -20.32
C LYS A 124 -2.22 1.51 -21.43
N GLN A 125 -2.37 0.38 -22.14
CA GLN A 125 -3.29 0.31 -23.29
C GLN A 125 -4.75 0.38 -22.80
N GLY A 126 -5.28 1.61 -22.75
CA GLY A 126 -6.71 1.92 -22.68
C GLY A 126 -7.37 1.99 -21.30
N GLN A 127 -6.70 1.62 -20.19
CA GLN A 127 -7.39 1.38 -18.91
C GLN A 127 -7.36 2.53 -17.87
N GLY A 128 -6.99 3.74 -18.28
CA GLY A 128 -7.11 4.94 -17.44
C GLY A 128 -6.33 4.86 -16.11
N PHE A 129 -6.86 5.50 -15.06
CA PHE A 129 -6.20 5.60 -13.75
C PHE A 129 -6.24 4.30 -12.92
N GLU A 130 -7.02 3.29 -13.33
CA GLU A 130 -7.35 2.07 -12.57
C GLU A 130 -6.59 0.81 -13.04
N TYR A 131 -5.58 0.98 -13.89
CA TYR A 131 -4.80 -0.11 -14.48
C TYR A 131 -4.27 -1.16 -13.48
N MET A 132 -3.83 -0.77 -12.27
CA MET A 132 -3.44 -1.75 -11.24
C MET A 132 -4.63 -2.59 -10.76
N ARG A 133 -5.79 -1.97 -10.58
CA ARG A 133 -7.02 -2.69 -10.20
C ARG A 133 -7.34 -3.76 -11.24
N TYR A 134 -7.28 -3.40 -12.51
CA TYR A 134 -7.49 -4.36 -13.60
C TYR A 134 -6.43 -5.45 -13.63
N PHE A 135 -5.17 -5.11 -13.38
CA PHE A 135 -4.07 -6.07 -13.28
C PHE A 135 -4.34 -7.11 -12.18
N PHE A 136 -4.66 -6.66 -10.96
CA PHE A 136 -5.02 -7.55 -9.86
C PHE A 136 -6.26 -8.40 -10.17
N GLN A 137 -7.34 -7.80 -10.69
CA GLN A 137 -8.57 -8.53 -11.04
C GLN A 137 -8.34 -9.59 -12.13
N ARG A 138 -7.44 -9.33 -13.08
CA ARG A 138 -7.19 -10.23 -14.20
C ARG A 138 -6.25 -11.38 -13.81
N TYR A 139 -5.22 -11.10 -13.03
CA TYR A 139 -4.11 -12.03 -12.82
C TYR A 139 -4.02 -12.60 -11.40
N TYR A 140 -4.73 -12.07 -10.40
CA TYR A 140 -4.76 -12.67 -9.06
C TYR A 140 -5.75 -13.85 -9.03
N LYS A 141 -5.34 -14.96 -9.64
CA LYS A 141 -6.16 -16.18 -9.84
C LYS A 141 -5.34 -17.43 -9.56
N PRO A 142 -5.97 -18.56 -9.16
CA PRO A 142 -5.26 -19.79 -8.79
C PRO A 142 -4.28 -20.31 -9.86
N LYS A 143 -4.55 -20.06 -11.15
CA LYS A 143 -3.66 -20.49 -12.24
C LYS A 143 -2.31 -19.74 -12.27
N TYR A 144 -2.24 -18.54 -11.70
CA TYR A 144 -1.00 -17.74 -11.63
C TYR A 144 -0.41 -17.74 -10.22
N CYS A 145 -1.26 -17.86 -9.20
CA CYS A 145 -0.89 -17.69 -7.81
C CYS A 145 -1.16 -18.96 -7.03
N SER A 146 -0.12 -19.52 -6.40
CA SER A 146 -0.17 -20.78 -5.64
C SER A 146 -1.03 -20.69 -4.37
N GLY A 147 -1.47 -19.49 -3.98
CA GLY A 147 -2.23 -19.23 -2.76
C GLY A 147 -1.36 -19.16 -1.49
N ARG A 148 -0.04 -19.25 -1.61
CA ARG A 148 0.91 -19.10 -0.49
C ARG A 148 0.92 -17.69 0.11
N VAL A 149 0.58 -16.70 -0.71
CA VAL A 149 0.52 -15.28 -0.34
C VAL A 149 -0.91 -14.79 -0.57
N HIS A 150 -1.55 -14.38 0.53
CA HIS A 150 -2.86 -13.75 0.52
C HIS A 150 -2.72 -12.24 0.41
N LEU A 151 -3.35 -11.67 -0.61
CA LEU A 151 -3.34 -10.23 -0.85
C LEU A 151 -4.68 -9.61 -0.43
N GLU A 152 -4.61 -8.64 0.48
CA GLU A 152 -5.74 -7.83 0.93
C GLU A 152 -5.58 -6.36 0.49
N HIS A 153 -6.68 -5.72 0.10
CA HIS A 153 -6.74 -4.29 -0.23
C HIS A 153 -5.71 -3.83 -1.28
N VAL A 154 -5.54 -4.60 -2.36
CA VAL A 154 -4.51 -4.37 -3.39
C VAL A 154 -4.77 -3.23 -4.37
N TYR A 155 -5.75 -2.37 -4.14
CA TYR A 155 -5.99 -1.21 -5.00
C TYR A 155 -6.77 -0.12 -4.28
N GLY A 156 -6.78 1.06 -4.89
CA GLY A 156 -7.41 2.24 -4.34
C GLY A 156 -6.56 2.93 -3.27
N HIS A 157 -7.17 3.86 -2.54
CA HIS A 157 -6.54 4.66 -1.50
C HIS A 157 -7.31 4.49 -0.18
N ALA A 158 -7.59 3.23 0.16
CA ALA A 158 -8.18 2.89 1.45
C ALA A 158 -7.12 3.08 2.54
N PRO A 159 -7.41 3.80 3.62
CA PRO A 159 -6.50 3.89 4.75
C PRO A 159 -6.49 2.56 5.51
N LEU A 160 -5.55 2.39 6.45
CA LEU A 160 -5.53 1.21 7.31
C LEU A 160 -6.83 1.09 8.12
N ASN A 161 -7.15 -0.11 8.55
CA ASN A 161 -8.19 -0.32 9.54
C ASN A 161 -7.59 -1.07 10.74
N GLU A 162 -8.33 -1.12 11.84
CA GLU A 162 -7.86 -1.79 13.07
C GLU A 162 -7.53 -3.27 12.83
N GLU A 163 -8.25 -3.93 11.92
CA GLU A 163 -7.98 -5.32 11.56
C GLU A 163 -6.63 -5.48 10.87
N ALA A 164 -6.28 -4.61 9.92
CA ALA A 164 -5.00 -4.62 9.23
C ALA A 164 -3.84 -4.36 10.20
N ILE A 165 -4.01 -3.40 11.11
CA ILE A 165 -3.01 -3.09 12.15
C ILE A 165 -2.79 -4.32 13.05
N ARG A 166 -3.88 -4.96 13.51
CA ARG A 166 -3.82 -6.13 14.39
C ARG A 166 -3.26 -7.38 13.69
N LYS A 167 -3.61 -7.60 12.42
CA LYS A 167 -3.12 -8.74 11.63
C LYS A 167 -1.65 -8.59 11.23
N GLY A 168 -1.17 -7.36 11.07
CA GLY A 168 0.16 -7.09 10.55
C GLY A 168 0.27 -7.37 9.05
N GLY A 169 1.50 -7.57 8.58
CA GLY A 169 1.77 -7.81 7.16
C GLY A 169 1.52 -6.59 6.28
N VAL A 170 1.52 -5.38 6.86
CA VAL A 170 1.33 -4.15 6.10
C VAL A 170 2.57 -3.87 5.25
N VAL A 171 2.33 -3.61 3.98
CA VAL A 171 3.33 -3.21 2.99
C VAL A 171 2.96 -1.83 2.49
N ALA A 172 3.90 -0.89 2.52
CA ALA A 172 3.66 0.47 2.01
C ALA A 172 4.86 1.01 1.25
N MET A 173 4.54 1.86 0.27
CA MET A 173 5.50 2.77 -0.36
C MET A 173 5.14 4.19 0.09
N LEU A 174 6.10 4.91 0.65
CA LEU A 174 5.96 6.32 1.00
C LEU A 174 6.75 7.19 0.03
N ARG A 175 6.55 8.50 0.09
CA ARG A 175 7.22 9.46 -0.79
C ARG A 175 7.50 10.76 -0.07
N ASP A 176 8.55 11.47 -0.47
CA ASP A 176 8.77 12.84 -0.01
C ASP A 176 7.48 13.65 -0.20
N PRO A 177 6.96 14.30 0.86
CA PRO A 177 5.67 14.98 0.80
C PRO A 177 5.62 16.06 -0.27
N ARG A 178 6.73 16.76 -0.54
CA ARG A 178 6.81 17.80 -1.57
C ARG A 178 6.57 17.16 -2.94
N MET A 179 7.30 16.08 -3.25
CA MET A 179 7.16 15.38 -4.52
C MET A 179 5.78 14.74 -4.67
N ARG A 180 5.22 14.18 -3.59
CA ARG A 180 3.86 13.61 -3.55
C ARG A 180 2.81 14.68 -3.85
N HIS A 181 2.84 15.81 -3.15
CA HIS A 181 1.92 16.93 -3.33
C HIS A 181 1.98 17.48 -4.74
N TYR A 182 3.18 17.77 -5.24
CA TYR A 182 3.36 18.29 -6.59
C TYR A 182 2.87 17.31 -7.66
N SER A 183 3.15 16.02 -7.50
CA SER A 183 2.63 14.98 -8.40
C SER A 183 1.10 14.88 -8.35
N GLY A 184 0.50 15.07 -7.17
CA GLY A 184 -0.95 15.12 -7.01
C GLY A 184 -1.54 16.33 -7.74
N TRP A 185 -1.03 17.52 -7.45
CA TRP A 185 -1.47 18.78 -8.03
C TRP A 185 -1.34 18.79 -9.55
N ARG A 186 -0.23 18.28 -10.10
CA ARG A 186 -0.02 18.18 -11.56
C ARG A 186 -1.08 17.34 -12.28
N ILE A 187 -1.63 16.33 -11.61
CA ILE A 187 -2.62 15.42 -12.19
C ILE A 187 -4.04 15.90 -11.92
N HIS A 188 -4.31 16.40 -10.72
CA HIS A 188 -5.66 16.71 -10.26
C HIS A 188 -5.93 18.21 -10.10
N GLY A 189 -4.95 18.96 -9.59
CA GLY A 189 -5.06 20.40 -9.33
C GLY A 189 -5.12 21.23 -10.61
N VAL A 190 -4.40 20.86 -11.67
CA VAL A 190 -4.39 21.63 -12.94
C VAL A 190 -5.79 21.76 -13.55
N MET A 191 -6.69 20.81 -13.30
CA MET A 191 -8.08 20.89 -13.77
C MET A 191 -8.93 21.91 -12.99
N GLY A 192 -8.53 22.30 -11.78
CA GLY A 192 -9.22 23.29 -10.97
C GLY A 192 -10.64 22.90 -10.59
N THR A 193 -10.78 21.88 -9.73
CA THR A 193 -12.10 21.42 -9.25
C THR A 193 -12.31 21.78 -7.78
N PRO A 194 -13.56 21.77 -7.28
CA PRO A 194 -13.80 21.90 -5.84
C PRO A 194 -13.10 20.84 -4.99
N LEU A 195 -12.72 19.69 -5.57
CA LEU A 195 -11.99 18.62 -4.88
C LEU A 195 -10.47 18.76 -5.03
N HIS A 196 -9.99 19.56 -5.98
CA HIS A 196 -8.58 19.67 -6.34
C HIS A 196 -8.27 21.11 -6.80
N PRO A 197 -7.82 21.99 -5.89
CA PRO A 197 -7.58 23.38 -6.22
C PRO A 197 -6.42 23.52 -7.20
N SER A 198 -6.53 24.49 -8.10
CA SER A 198 -5.49 24.80 -9.09
C SER A 198 -4.34 25.61 -8.51
N ASN A 199 -4.55 26.31 -7.39
CA ASN A 199 -3.47 26.91 -6.62
C ASN A 199 -2.69 25.81 -5.87
N LEU A 200 -1.37 25.75 -6.05
CA LEU A 200 -0.52 24.72 -5.46
C LEU A 200 -0.52 24.78 -3.93
N THR A 201 -0.42 25.97 -3.33
CA THR A 201 -0.43 26.14 -1.87
C THR A 201 -1.75 25.66 -1.28
N GLU A 202 -2.89 26.02 -1.88
CA GLU A 202 -4.20 25.48 -1.45
C GLU A 202 -4.28 23.96 -1.57
N TYR A 203 -3.69 23.38 -2.62
CA TYR A 203 -3.63 21.93 -2.81
C TYR A 203 -2.80 21.25 -1.71
N VAL A 204 -1.64 21.82 -1.37
CA VAL A 204 -0.79 21.31 -0.30
C VAL A 204 -1.50 21.37 1.06
N GLN A 205 -2.14 22.51 1.38
CA GLN A 205 -2.93 22.63 2.60
C GLN A 205 -4.05 21.58 2.67
N MET A 206 -4.71 21.36 1.53
CA MET A 206 -5.79 20.40 1.40
C MET A 206 -5.34 18.96 1.69
N TYR A 207 -4.21 18.53 1.11
CA TYR A 207 -3.74 17.15 1.25
C TYR A 207 -2.72 16.96 2.38
N ARG A 208 -2.60 17.92 3.30
CA ARG A 208 -1.62 17.90 4.39
C ARG A 208 -1.82 16.69 5.30
N GLY A 209 -0.73 16.00 5.63
CA GLY A 209 -0.73 14.82 6.50
C GLY A 209 -1.40 13.60 5.88
N CYS A 210 -1.43 13.48 4.55
CA CYS A 210 -2.12 12.39 3.85
C CYS A 210 -1.49 11.02 4.16
N GLN A 211 -0.16 10.91 4.14
CA GLN A 211 0.53 9.66 4.47
C GLN A 211 0.27 9.28 5.92
N MET A 212 0.42 10.24 6.83
CA MET A 212 0.12 10.08 8.25
C MET A 212 -1.32 9.60 8.48
N LYS A 213 -2.31 10.29 7.90
CA LYS A 213 -3.74 9.96 8.04
C LYS A 213 -4.02 8.54 7.57
N MET A 214 -3.50 8.13 6.41
CA MET A 214 -3.74 6.79 5.88
C MET A 214 -3.14 5.69 6.76
N ILE A 215 -1.96 5.92 7.35
CA ILE A 215 -1.37 5.01 8.34
C ILE A 215 -2.25 4.91 9.60
N LEU A 216 -2.87 6.02 10.03
CA LEU A 216 -3.77 6.07 11.19
C LEU A 216 -5.21 5.61 10.89
N GLY A 217 -5.47 5.15 9.67
CA GLY A 217 -6.79 4.67 9.28
C GLY A 217 -7.80 5.74 8.85
N GLU A 218 -7.29 6.91 8.49
CA GLU A 218 -8.08 8.04 8.00
C GLU A 218 -7.81 8.33 6.52
N HIS A 219 -8.85 8.73 5.78
CA HIS A 219 -8.68 9.16 4.40
C HIS A 219 -7.86 10.46 4.30
N CYS A 220 -7.06 10.60 3.24
CA CYS A 220 -6.28 11.82 2.97
C CYS A 220 -7.16 13.06 2.82
N GLU A 221 -8.31 12.89 2.19
CA GLU A 221 -9.37 13.88 2.09
C GLU A 221 -10.52 13.46 2.98
N LEU A 222 -11.08 14.39 3.77
CA LEU A 222 -12.33 14.10 4.43
C LEU A 222 -13.41 13.95 3.36
N LYS A 223 -14.14 12.83 3.39
CA LYS A 223 -15.31 12.64 2.54
C LYS A 223 -16.25 13.83 2.76
N PRO A 224 -16.71 14.51 1.70
CA PRO A 224 -17.62 15.64 1.85
C PRO A 224 -18.95 15.16 2.43
N GLY A 225 -19.12 15.33 3.74
CA GLY A 225 -20.44 15.32 4.36
C GLY A 225 -21.13 16.65 4.03
N ARG A 226 -22.21 16.60 3.23
CA ARG A 226 -23.19 17.68 3.05
C ARG A 226 -22.61 19.07 2.71
N GLY A 227 -21.73 19.14 1.72
CA GLY A 227 -21.42 20.40 1.02
C GLY A 227 -20.42 21.34 1.71
N LYS A 228 -19.76 20.93 2.82
CA LYS A 228 -18.64 21.68 3.40
C LYS A 228 -17.39 20.80 3.46
N ARG A 229 -16.29 21.33 2.90
CA ARG A 229 -14.96 20.74 3.04
C ARG A 229 -14.57 20.91 4.50
N TYR A 230 -14.56 19.84 5.28
CA TYR A 230 -13.92 19.87 6.57
C TYR A 230 -12.46 19.48 6.36
N TRP A 231 -11.56 20.41 6.67
CA TRP A 231 -10.18 20.08 6.93
C TRP A 231 -10.12 19.56 8.35
N ARG A 232 -9.67 18.32 8.56
CA ARG A 232 -9.34 17.86 9.90
C ARG A 232 -7.92 18.37 10.20
N PRO A 233 -7.74 19.23 11.21
CA PRO A 233 -6.42 19.62 11.64
C PRO A 233 -5.64 18.37 12.04
N SER A 234 -4.41 18.26 11.54
CA SER A 234 -3.47 17.22 11.96
C SER A 234 -2.65 17.70 13.15
N SER A 235 -2.22 16.78 14.01
CA SER A 235 -1.39 17.10 15.18
C SER A 235 -0.02 16.40 15.13
N HIS A 236 0.94 16.91 15.89
CA HIS A 236 2.24 16.25 16.03
C HIS A 236 2.13 14.90 16.74
N ASP A 237 1.17 14.73 17.66
CA ASP A 237 0.96 13.44 18.33
C ASP A 237 0.42 12.38 17.39
N GLU A 238 -0.37 12.77 16.39
CA GLU A 238 -0.76 11.87 15.29
C GLU A 238 0.45 11.46 14.46
N ALA A 239 1.31 12.40 14.10
CA ALA A 239 2.53 12.10 13.35
C ALA A 239 3.44 11.14 14.12
N LYS A 240 3.57 11.31 15.43
CA LYS A 240 4.29 10.38 16.32
C LYS A 240 3.65 8.99 16.34
N ARG A 241 2.32 8.88 16.46
CA ARG A 241 1.63 7.59 16.42
C ARG A 241 1.82 6.87 15.09
N ALA A 242 1.70 7.59 13.97
CA ALA A 242 1.93 7.03 12.64
C ALA A 242 3.38 6.54 12.49
N ALA A 243 4.35 7.33 12.97
CA ALA A 243 5.75 6.95 13.00
C ALA A 243 6.02 5.70 13.85
N SER A 244 5.37 5.56 15.03
CA SER A 244 5.48 4.36 15.85
C SER A 244 4.97 3.12 15.12
N LEU A 245 3.87 3.21 14.38
CA LEU A 245 3.37 2.10 13.56
C LEU A 245 4.36 1.69 12.47
N LEU A 246 5.04 2.65 11.82
CA LEU A 246 6.05 2.36 10.80
C LEU A 246 7.28 1.62 11.36
N GLN A 247 7.62 1.87 12.62
CA GLN A 247 8.74 1.21 13.30
C GLN A 247 8.38 -0.18 13.84
N ASP A 248 7.10 -0.44 14.07
CA ASP A 248 6.60 -1.71 14.56
C ASP A 248 6.53 -2.76 13.44
N GLU A 249 7.46 -3.71 13.45
CA GLU A 249 7.56 -4.76 12.45
C GLU A 249 6.42 -5.80 12.54
N ALA A 250 5.72 -5.86 13.67
CA ALA A 250 4.52 -6.65 13.80
C ALA A 250 3.36 -6.04 12.99
N VAL A 251 3.37 -4.72 12.78
CA VAL A 251 2.40 -4.02 11.94
C VAL A 251 2.91 -3.91 10.49
N PHE A 252 4.01 -3.18 10.29
CA PHE A 252 4.60 -2.95 8.97
C PHE A 252 5.72 -3.95 8.68
N ALA A 253 5.36 -4.99 7.95
CA ALA A 253 6.32 -5.92 7.37
C ALA A 253 7.30 -5.18 6.45
N PHE A 254 6.81 -4.21 5.66
CA PHE A 254 7.65 -3.48 4.70
C PHE A 254 7.29 -1.99 4.59
N VAL A 255 8.34 -1.17 4.52
CA VAL A 255 8.26 0.27 4.26
C VAL A 255 9.30 0.58 3.18
N GLY A 256 8.86 0.94 1.98
CA GLY A 256 9.71 1.38 0.89
C GLY A 256 9.54 2.87 0.58
N LEU A 257 10.44 3.42 -0.23
CA LEU A 257 10.46 4.82 -0.63
C LEU A 257 10.35 4.94 -2.15
N THR A 258 9.35 5.68 -2.62
CA THR A 258 9.11 5.90 -4.05
C THR A 258 10.30 6.56 -4.74
N ASP A 259 10.98 7.44 -4.02
CA ASP A 259 12.12 8.20 -4.53
C ASP A 259 13.40 7.35 -4.61
N HIS A 260 13.41 6.16 -3.99
CA HIS A 260 14.47 5.15 -4.07
C HIS A 260 13.89 3.81 -4.55
N TRP A 261 13.33 3.84 -5.76
CA TRP A 261 12.55 2.74 -6.34
C TRP A 261 13.30 1.41 -6.40
N LYS A 262 14.46 1.39 -7.08
CA LYS A 262 15.31 0.20 -7.24
C LYS A 262 15.65 -0.41 -5.88
N ALA A 263 16.11 0.42 -4.94
CA ALA A 263 16.44 -0.01 -3.58
C ALA A 263 15.22 -0.59 -2.84
N SER A 264 14.02 -0.05 -3.06
CA SER A 264 12.79 -0.56 -2.44
C SER A 264 12.39 -1.94 -2.97
N VAL A 265 12.47 -2.15 -4.30
CA VAL A 265 12.23 -3.48 -4.90
C VAL A 265 13.28 -4.47 -4.39
N CYS A 266 14.55 -4.10 -4.43
CA CYS A 266 15.65 -4.92 -3.92
C CYS A 266 15.47 -5.31 -2.46
N LEU A 267 15.15 -4.35 -1.60
CA LEU A 267 14.92 -4.61 -0.18
C LEU A 267 13.74 -5.58 0.03
N PHE A 268 12.63 -5.39 -0.69
CA PHE A 268 11.46 -6.26 -0.58
C PHE A 268 11.82 -7.72 -0.87
N HIS A 269 12.53 -7.98 -1.98
CA HIS A 269 12.95 -9.33 -2.35
C HIS A 269 14.05 -9.88 -1.44
N ALA A 270 14.93 -9.04 -0.91
CA ALA A 270 15.91 -9.44 0.10
C ALA A 270 15.23 -9.90 1.40
N MET A 271 14.15 -9.23 1.80
CA MET A 271 13.39 -9.54 3.01
C MET A 271 12.50 -10.78 2.86
N PHE A 272 11.85 -10.97 1.71
CA PHE A 272 10.76 -11.93 1.57
C PHE A 272 10.94 -13.00 0.49
N GLY A 273 12.00 -12.91 -0.32
CA GLY A 273 12.32 -13.86 -1.38
C GLY A 273 11.64 -13.52 -2.71
N GLY A 274 11.55 -14.52 -3.59
CA GLY A 274 10.96 -14.37 -4.93
C GLY A 274 11.93 -13.72 -5.92
N ASN A 275 11.89 -14.14 -7.19
CA ASN A 275 12.74 -13.56 -8.23
C ASN A 275 12.26 -12.16 -8.61
N ILE A 276 13.20 -11.31 -9.02
CA ILE A 276 12.89 -9.99 -9.54
C ILE A 276 12.74 -10.05 -11.06
N THR A 277 11.65 -9.51 -11.58
CA THR A 277 11.44 -9.33 -13.02
C THR A 277 11.92 -7.95 -13.47
N LYS A 278 12.22 -7.81 -14.77
CA LYS A 278 12.68 -6.55 -15.35
C LYS A 278 11.68 -5.40 -15.11
N HIS A 279 10.39 -5.68 -15.23
CA HIS A 279 9.34 -4.66 -15.14
C HIS A 279 9.12 -4.10 -13.74
N GLU A 280 9.59 -4.80 -12.70
CA GLU A 280 9.55 -4.27 -11.34
C GLU A 280 10.56 -3.16 -11.13
N MET A 281 11.69 -3.19 -11.85
CA MET A 281 12.71 -2.15 -11.79
C MET A 281 12.29 -0.87 -12.51
N ASP A 282 11.32 -0.96 -13.40
CA ASP A 282 10.75 0.19 -14.09
C ASP A 282 9.65 0.83 -13.24
N ASN A 283 9.95 1.99 -12.65
CA ASN A 283 8.87 2.87 -12.19
C ASN A 283 8.14 3.43 -13.42
N VAL A 284 7.12 2.73 -13.93
CA VAL A 284 6.33 3.14 -15.11
C VAL A 284 5.53 4.45 -14.88
N ARG A 285 5.61 5.02 -13.68
CA ARG A 285 5.09 6.32 -13.29
C ARG A 285 6.12 7.10 -12.49
N PRO A 286 7.27 7.45 -13.08
CA PRO A 286 8.34 8.13 -12.36
C PRO A 286 7.94 9.55 -11.93
N GLY A 287 6.78 10.05 -12.40
CA GLY A 287 6.35 11.42 -12.19
C GLY A 287 7.28 12.37 -12.91
N VAL A 288 7.55 13.53 -12.29
CA VAL A 288 8.46 14.52 -12.85
C VAL A 288 9.93 14.13 -12.62
N SER A 289 10.21 13.16 -11.74
CA SER A 289 11.57 12.73 -11.39
C SER A 289 12.38 12.21 -12.58
N ALA A 290 11.78 11.47 -13.52
CA ALA A 290 12.52 10.94 -14.69
C ALA A 290 12.84 11.99 -15.76
N LEU A 291 12.27 13.20 -15.68
CA LEU A 291 12.52 14.25 -16.68
C LEU A 291 13.69 15.17 -16.30
N LEU A 292 14.33 14.90 -15.17
CA LEU A 292 15.31 15.76 -14.57
C LEU A 292 16.68 15.13 -14.76
N ASN A 293 17.35 15.47 -15.86
CA ASN A 293 18.72 15.08 -16.17
C ASN A 293 19.72 15.78 -15.20
N GLY A 294 19.64 15.48 -13.89
CA GLY A 294 20.45 16.11 -12.84
C GLY A 294 19.90 17.43 -12.28
N ASN A 295 18.75 17.90 -12.76
CA ASN A 295 18.10 19.09 -12.20
C ASN A 295 17.31 18.75 -10.92
N SER A 296 17.19 19.72 -10.01
CA SER A 296 16.31 19.63 -8.85
C SER A 296 14.86 19.37 -9.28
N HIS A 297 14.16 18.50 -8.54
CA HIS A 297 12.74 18.27 -8.80
C HIS A 297 11.95 19.56 -8.54
N PRO A 298 11.08 20.03 -9.45
CA PRO A 298 10.39 21.31 -9.30
C PRO A 298 9.56 21.44 -8.01
N ALA A 299 9.17 20.29 -7.43
CA ALA A 299 8.53 20.28 -6.12
C ALA A 299 9.43 20.78 -4.99
N LEU A 300 10.75 20.50 -5.05
CA LEU A 300 11.70 20.89 -4.01
C LEU A 300 11.92 22.41 -3.97
N GLU A 301 11.73 23.08 -5.11
CA GLU A 301 11.78 24.54 -5.22
C GLU A 301 10.45 25.21 -4.84
N LYS A 302 9.33 24.52 -5.08
CA LYS A 302 7.98 25.10 -4.94
C LYS A 302 7.29 24.77 -3.64
N ILE A 303 7.72 23.73 -2.95
CA ILE A 303 7.08 23.21 -1.74
C ILE A 303 8.15 22.98 -0.69
N SER A 304 8.00 23.58 0.49
CA SER A 304 8.89 23.34 1.62
C SER A 304 8.40 22.17 2.49
N MET A 305 9.30 21.57 3.27
CA MET A 305 8.91 20.53 4.23
C MET A 305 7.97 21.10 5.32
N GLN A 306 8.02 22.40 5.58
CA GLN A 306 7.17 23.08 6.57
C GLN A 306 5.72 23.26 6.09
N GLU A 307 5.45 23.11 4.78
CA GLU A 307 4.09 23.16 4.27
C GLU A 307 3.31 21.86 4.54
N ASP A 308 4.00 20.75 4.83
CA ASP A 308 3.38 19.53 5.36
C ASP A 308 4.28 18.90 6.44
N PRO A 309 4.34 19.52 7.64
CA PRO A 309 5.27 19.10 8.67
C PRO A 309 4.95 17.70 9.21
N PHE A 310 3.70 17.24 9.05
CA PHE A 310 3.24 15.95 9.55
C PHE A 310 3.71 14.81 8.64
N ASP A 311 3.47 14.91 7.32
CA ASP A 311 4.02 13.92 6.39
C ASP A 311 5.54 14.02 6.31
N ALA A 312 6.13 15.22 6.50
CA ALA A 312 7.58 15.39 6.59
C ALA A 312 8.17 14.58 7.75
N PHE A 313 7.59 14.69 8.94
CA PHE A 313 8.01 13.91 10.11
C PHE A 313 7.88 12.40 9.86
N VAL A 314 6.73 11.95 9.37
CA VAL A 314 6.48 10.53 9.06
C VAL A 314 7.46 10.02 8.00
N TYR A 315 7.74 10.80 6.97
CA TYR A 315 8.68 10.43 5.91
C TYR A 315 10.12 10.31 6.42
N THR A 316 10.56 11.23 7.31
CA THR A 316 11.88 11.12 7.96
C THR A 316 12.02 9.81 8.72
N ILE A 317 10.99 9.40 9.47
CA ILE A 317 11.02 8.12 10.21
C ILE A 317 11.00 6.93 9.24
N ALA A 318 10.21 6.98 8.18
CA ALA A 318 10.23 5.93 7.16
C ALA A 318 11.61 5.80 6.48
N ARG A 319 12.31 6.90 6.22
CA ARG A 319 13.69 6.87 5.70
C ARG A 319 14.62 6.14 6.66
N GLN A 320 14.54 6.42 7.95
CA GLN A 320 15.36 5.74 8.97
C GLN A 320 15.07 4.23 9.01
N VAL A 321 13.79 3.84 9.03
CA VAL A 321 13.37 2.43 8.97
C VAL A 321 13.90 1.75 7.71
N PHE A 322 13.79 2.42 6.56
CA PHE A 322 14.24 1.93 5.27
C PHE A 322 15.76 1.72 5.22
N VAL A 323 16.56 2.74 5.60
CA VAL A 323 18.03 2.66 5.63
C VAL A 323 18.50 1.56 6.57
N ARG A 324 17.93 1.49 7.78
CA ARG A 324 18.25 0.42 8.74
C ARG A 324 18.04 -0.96 8.12
N ARG A 325 16.92 -1.17 7.42
CA ARG A 325 16.60 -2.44 6.78
C ARG A 325 17.46 -2.72 5.55
N LEU A 326 17.84 -1.72 4.76
CA LEU A 326 18.83 -1.89 3.68
C LEU A 326 20.15 -2.47 4.23
N LEU A 327 20.66 -1.87 5.31
CA LEU A 327 21.89 -2.32 5.97
C LEU A 327 21.76 -3.73 6.56
N GLU A 328 20.63 -4.03 7.21
CA GLU A 328 20.33 -5.33 7.80
C GLU A 328 20.28 -6.45 6.75
N PHE A 329 19.68 -6.17 5.59
CA PHE A 329 19.52 -7.14 4.50
C PHE A 329 20.65 -7.06 3.45
N GLY A 330 21.71 -6.33 3.75
CA GLY A 330 22.93 -6.25 2.93
C GLY A 330 22.72 -5.59 1.57
N ILE A 331 21.72 -4.74 1.40
CA ILE A 331 21.52 -3.91 0.21
C ILE A 331 22.26 -2.58 0.39
N ALA A 332 22.93 -2.10 -0.65
CA ALA A 332 23.65 -0.84 -0.61
C ALA A 332 22.69 0.33 -0.32
N VAL A 333 23.11 1.25 0.56
CA VAL A 333 22.36 2.46 0.86
C VAL A 333 22.63 3.49 -0.24
N PRO A 334 21.61 4.00 -0.95
CA PRO A 334 21.77 5.09 -1.92
C PRO A 334 22.51 6.28 -1.32
N GLU A 335 23.38 6.94 -2.09
CA GLU A 335 24.24 8.03 -1.62
C GLU A 335 23.43 9.17 -0.97
N GLU A 336 22.26 9.51 -1.52
CA GLU A 336 21.38 10.56 -1.01
C GLU A 336 20.73 10.22 0.34
N LEU A 337 20.83 8.97 0.77
CA LEU A 337 20.38 8.51 2.09
C LEU A 337 21.53 8.41 3.10
N GLN A 338 22.80 8.53 2.67
CA GLN A 338 23.96 8.45 3.56
C GLN A 338 24.29 9.78 4.25
N SER A 339 24.03 10.90 3.57
CA SER A 339 24.48 12.24 3.99
C SER A 339 23.60 12.92 5.05
N GLU A 340 22.53 12.26 5.51
CA GLU A 340 21.55 12.86 6.43
C GLU A 340 21.43 12.10 7.78
N GLY A 341 22.41 11.23 8.06
CA GLY A 341 22.48 10.39 9.26
C GLY A 341 23.07 11.08 10.49
#